data_AF-A0A7X2UXM1-F1
#
_entry.id   AF-A0A7X2UXM1-F1
#
_cell.length_a   1.000
_cell.length_b   1.000
_cell.length_c   1.000
_cell.angle_alpha   90.00
_cell.angle_beta   90.00
_cell.angle_gamma   90.00
#
_symmetry.space_group_name_H-M   'P 1'
#
loop_
_entity.id
_entity.type
_entity.pdbx_description
1 polymer ?
#
loop_
_entity_poly.entity_id
_entity_poly.type
_entity_poly.pdbx_seq_one_letter_code
_entity_poly.pdbx_strand_id
1 'polypeptide(L)'
;MTRPVGDHRSAEGIIRANSTLSSFLNGPPSRETLEHLKKQVGDWTPDNPDFDSRADAAFSLAKVTNYVDHLNDRRVGNSDQNGVTDGFTYDAELRHGVAQFRSEASLIEEFGEKGYAVFENLGN
;
A
#
# COMPACT_ATOMS: atom_id res chain seq x y z
N MET A 1 4.01 -3.10 -11.79
CA MET A 1 4.39 -1.99 -12.70
C MET A 1 5.85 -1.66 -12.45
N THR A 2 6.55 -0.99 -13.38
CA THR A 2 7.97 -0.63 -13.19
C THR A 2 8.15 0.86 -12.98
N ARG A 3 9.27 1.25 -12.35
CA ARG A 3 9.62 2.66 -12.18
C ARG A 3 9.84 3.35 -13.54
N PRO A 4 9.64 4.68 -13.64
CA PRO A 4 9.98 5.44 -14.84
C PRO A 4 11.47 5.31 -15.18
N VAL A 5 11.80 5.36 -16.48
CA VAL A 5 13.19 5.37 -16.94
C VAL A 5 13.95 6.54 -16.29
N GLY A 6 15.10 6.25 -15.69
CA GLY A 6 15.94 7.23 -15.00
C GLY A 6 15.65 7.40 -13.50
N ASP A 7 14.64 6.73 -12.95
CA ASP A 7 14.45 6.64 -11.50
C ASP A 7 15.38 5.58 -10.91
N HIS A 8 16.45 6.04 -10.26
CA HIS A 8 17.47 5.20 -9.63
C HIS A 8 17.30 5.05 -8.12
N ARG A 9 16.16 5.48 -7.56
CA ARG A 9 15.92 5.37 -6.11
C ARG A 9 15.82 3.90 -5.70
N SER A 10 16.35 3.57 -4.53
CA SER A 10 16.14 2.27 -3.89
C SER A 10 14.70 2.11 -3.39
N ALA A 11 14.28 0.88 -3.08
CA ALA A 11 12.98 0.62 -2.45
C ALA A 11 12.77 1.46 -1.19
N GLU A 12 13.78 1.54 -0.31
CA GLU A 12 13.73 2.38 0.89
C GLU A 12 13.62 3.87 0.54
N GLY A 13 14.34 4.34 -0.47
CA GLY A 13 14.24 5.72 -0.94
C GLY A 13 12.85 6.07 -1.48
N ILE A 14 12.18 5.10 -2.13
CA ILE A 14 10.81 5.26 -2.63
C ILE A 14 9.81 5.29 -1.48
N ILE A 15 9.92 4.36 -0.52
CA ILE A 15 9.07 4.30 0.66
C ILE A 15 9.17 5.60 1.46
N ARG A 16 10.39 6.07 1.76
CA ARG A 16 10.60 7.30 2.53
C ARG A 16 10.13 8.56 1.80
N ALA A 17 10.18 8.58 0.47
CA ALA A 17 9.75 9.72 -0.33
C ALA A 17 8.24 9.77 -0.58
N ASN A 18 7.50 8.72 -0.25
CA ASN A 18 6.05 8.64 -0.42
C ASN A 18 5.37 8.60 0.96
N SER A 19 4.72 9.69 1.35
CA SER A 19 4.10 9.83 2.68
C SER A 19 3.00 8.80 2.91
N THR A 20 2.15 8.55 1.91
CA THR A 20 1.02 7.62 2.02
C THR A 20 1.52 6.19 2.24
N LEU A 21 2.49 5.73 1.46
CA LEU A 21 3.13 4.44 1.62
C LEU A 21 3.89 4.32 2.95
N SER A 22 4.65 5.35 3.32
CA SER A 22 5.35 5.36 4.61
C SER A 22 4.36 5.28 5.78
N SER A 23 3.23 5.98 5.69
CA SER A 23 2.17 5.95 6.70
C SER A 23 1.55 4.56 6.80
N PHE A 24 1.20 3.94 5.66
CA PHE A 24 0.69 2.56 5.60
C PHE A 24 1.63 1.57 6.32
N LEU A 25 2.93 1.62 6.03
CA LEU A 25 3.91 0.70 6.64
C LEU A 25 4.20 1.02 8.13
N ASN A 26 3.96 2.25 8.57
CA ASN A 26 4.10 2.67 9.97
C ASN A 26 2.89 2.29 10.85
N GLY A 27 1.72 2.03 10.25
CA GLY A 27 0.56 1.41 10.90
C GLY A 27 0.54 -0.10 10.68
N PRO A 28 1.66 -0.80 10.97
CA PRO A 28 2.13 -1.96 10.24
C PRO A 28 1.01 -2.96 9.95
N PRO A 29 0.70 -3.25 8.67
CA PRO A 29 -0.31 -4.26 8.33
C PRO A 29 0.10 -5.64 8.87
N SER A 30 -0.87 -6.55 8.95
CA SER A 30 -0.59 -7.93 9.35
C SER A 30 0.42 -8.60 8.41
N ARG A 31 1.10 -9.64 8.89
CA ARG A 31 2.02 -10.42 8.04
C ARG A 31 1.30 -11.03 6.83
N GLU A 32 0.06 -11.48 7.01
CA GLU A 32 -0.74 -12.04 5.92
C GLU A 32 -1.04 -10.97 4.85
N THR A 33 -1.46 -9.78 5.28
CA THR A 33 -1.68 -8.62 4.41
C THR A 33 -0.40 -8.29 3.62
N LEU A 34 0.78 -8.28 4.26
CA LEU A 34 2.06 -8.04 3.59
C LEU A 34 2.34 -9.10 2.50
N GLU A 35 2.16 -10.37 2.81
CA GLU A 35 2.38 -11.45 1.83
C GLU A 35 1.39 -11.38 0.66
N HIS A 36 0.13 -11.00 0.92
CA HIS A 36 -0.86 -10.75 -0.12
C HIS A 36 -0.47 -9.59 -1.02
N LEU A 37 -0.06 -8.46 -0.45
CA LEU A 37 0.44 -7.33 -1.22
C LEU A 37 1.65 -7.71 -2.08
N LYS A 38 2.62 -8.45 -1.53
CA LYS A 38 3.80 -8.93 -2.27
C LYS A 38 3.42 -9.78 -3.49
N LYS A 39 2.36 -10.60 -3.40
CA LYS A 39 1.85 -11.36 -4.56
C LYS A 39 1.37 -10.46 -5.69
N GLN A 40 0.87 -9.27 -5.38
CA GLN A 40 0.34 -8.33 -6.38
C GLN A 40 1.42 -7.42 -6.97
N VAL A 41 2.31 -6.89 -6.13
CA VAL A 41 3.26 -5.83 -6.52
C VAL A 41 4.71 -6.29 -6.61
N GLY A 42 5.02 -7.52 -6.14
CA GLY A 42 6.38 -8.02 -5.95
C GLY A 42 6.87 -7.80 -4.52
N ASP A 43 8.00 -8.43 -4.17
CA ASP A 43 8.60 -8.27 -2.83
C ASP A 43 9.55 -7.06 -2.79
N TRP A 44 9.16 -6.04 -2.02
CA TRP A 44 9.91 -4.79 -1.80
C TRP A 44 10.84 -4.84 -0.58
N THR A 45 10.82 -5.91 0.22
CA THR A 45 11.61 -6.02 1.46
C THR A 45 13.03 -6.50 1.17
N PRO A 46 13.97 -6.38 2.13
CA PRO A 46 15.31 -6.95 2.00
C PRO A 46 15.40 -8.46 1.74
N ASP A 47 14.28 -9.21 1.88
CA ASP A 47 14.23 -10.65 1.59
C ASP A 47 14.41 -10.93 0.10
N ASN A 48 14.06 -9.98 -0.77
CA ASN A 48 14.33 -10.05 -2.20
C ASN A 48 15.76 -9.56 -2.52
N PRO A 49 16.67 -10.43 -3.00
CA PRO A 49 18.06 -10.04 -3.25
C PRO A 49 18.21 -9.07 -4.43
N ASP A 50 17.25 -9.02 -5.35
CA ASP A 50 17.28 -8.14 -6.51
C ASP A 50 16.89 -6.71 -6.10
N PHE A 51 17.86 -5.78 -6.19
CA PHE A 51 17.68 -4.37 -5.84
C PHE A 51 16.67 -3.65 -6.74
N ASP A 52 16.69 -3.94 -8.05
CA ASP A 52 15.80 -3.27 -9.01
C ASP A 52 14.38 -3.80 -8.88
N SER A 53 14.22 -5.11 -8.75
CA SER A 53 12.91 -5.72 -8.50
C SER A 53 12.27 -5.22 -7.21
N ARG A 54 13.04 -5.04 -6.13
CA ARG A 54 12.53 -4.43 -4.88
C ARG A 54 12.03 -3.01 -5.09
N ALA A 55 12.79 -2.20 -5.81
CA ALA A 55 12.45 -0.82 -6.03
C ALA A 55 11.23 -0.67 -6.96
N ASP A 56 11.09 -1.54 -7.96
CA ASP A 56 9.88 -1.62 -8.79
C ASP A 56 8.65 -2.06 -8.00
N ALA A 57 8.82 -2.99 -7.05
CA ALA A 57 7.76 -3.41 -6.14
C ALA A 57 7.33 -2.28 -5.19
N ALA A 58 8.29 -1.58 -4.56
CA ALA A 58 8.01 -0.42 -3.72
C ALA A 58 7.30 0.69 -4.51
N PHE A 59 7.71 0.94 -5.75
CA PHE A 59 7.06 1.90 -6.63
C PHE A 59 5.62 1.49 -6.99
N SER A 60 5.41 0.21 -7.29
CA SER A 60 4.08 -0.32 -7.56
C SER A 60 3.15 -0.16 -6.36
N LEU A 61 3.63 -0.48 -5.15
CA LEU A 61 2.87 -0.30 -3.93
C LEU A 61 2.57 1.19 -3.66
N ALA A 62 3.56 2.07 -3.86
CA ALA A 62 3.38 3.52 -3.75
C ALA A 62 2.28 4.06 -4.67
N LYS A 63 2.16 3.52 -5.89
CA LYS A 63 1.07 3.90 -6.80
C LYS A 63 -0.29 3.42 -6.32
N VAL A 64 -0.36 2.24 -5.71
CA VAL A 64 -1.61 1.71 -5.13
C VAL A 64 -2.05 2.57 -3.96
N THR A 65 -1.15 2.85 -3.01
CA THR A 65 -1.49 3.68 -1.83
C THR A 65 -1.92 5.08 -2.25
N ASN A 66 -1.21 5.71 -3.20
CA ASN A 66 -1.59 7.03 -3.72
C ASN A 66 -2.92 7.01 -4.49
N TYR A 67 -3.26 5.92 -5.16
CA TYR A 67 -4.54 5.82 -5.84
C TYR A 67 -5.68 5.76 -4.83
N VAL A 68 -5.51 4.96 -3.76
CA VAL A 68 -6.49 4.83 -2.68
C VAL A 68 -6.67 6.14 -1.90
N ASP A 69 -5.57 6.85 -1.58
CA ASP A 69 -5.59 8.16 -0.89
C ASP A 69 -6.15 9.30 -1.75
N HIS A 70 -6.31 9.12 -3.06
CA HIS A 70 -7.04 10.09 -3.90
C HIS A 70 -8.44 9.60 -4.29
N LEU A 71 -8.86 8.44 -3.77
CA LEU A 71 -10.13 7.84 -4.14
C LEU A 71 -11.27 8.54 -3.40
N ASN A 72 -12.20 9.12 -4.15
CA ASN A 72 -13.45 9.64 -3.60
C ASN A 72 -14.57 8.61 -3.79
N ASP A 73 -14.55 7.52 -3.01
CA ASP A 73 -15.53 6.43 -3.06
C ASP A 73 -16.06 6.07 -1.67
N ARG A 74 -17.34 5.71 -1.59
CA ARG A 74 -18.00 5.24 -0.36
C ARG A 74 -17.32 4.08 0.36
N ARG A 75 -16.47 3.31 -0.33
CA ARG A 75 -15.67 2.19 0.22
C ARG A 75 -14.47 2.63 1.03
N VAL A 76 -13.97 3.85 0.86
CA VAL A 76 -12.89 4.41 1.69
C VAL A 76 -13.39 5.46 2.68
N GLY A 77 -14.68 5.83 2.59
CA GLY A 77 -15.25 6.90 3.41
C GLY A 77 -14.98 8.27 2.80
N ASN A 78 -14.76 9.28 3.63
CA ASN A 78 -14.17 10.55 3.16
C ASN A 78 -12.65 10.34 3.18
N SER A 79 -12.05 10.14 2.01
CA SER A 79 -10.60 10.25 1.90
C SER A 79 -10.24 11.74 1.98
N ASP A 80 -9.42 12.09 2.96
CA ASP A 80 -8.99 13.47 3.19
C ASP A 80 -7.87 13.90 2.24
N GLN A 81 -7.36 12.97 1.39
CA GLN A 81 -6.26 13.20 0.45
C GLN A 81 -5.06 13.85 1.14
N ASN A 82 -4.76 13.35 2.34
CA ASN A 82 -3.86 13.98 3.30
C ASN A 82 -2.45 13.38 3.24
N GLY A 83 -2.23 12.38 2.37
CA GLY A 83 -0.96 11.69 2.25
C GLY A 83 -0.67 10.73 3.41
N VAL A 84 -1.70 10.32 4.14
CA VAL A 84 -1.70 9.39 5.28
C VAL A 84 -2.67 8.27 4.93
N THR A 85 -2.31 7.02 5.18
CA THR A 85 -3.30 5.94 5.00
C THR A 85 -4.19 5.84 6.22
N ASP A 86 -5.46 6.22 6.05
CA ASP A 86 -6.44 6.24 7.11
C ASP A 86 -7.05 4.86 7.39
N GLY A 87 -7.48 4.67 8.64
CA GLY A 87 -8.23 3.49 9.08
C GLY A 87 -7.41 2.34 9.65
N PHE A 88 -6.14 2.55 10.02
CA PHE A 88 -5.45 1.60 10.89
C PHE A 88 -5.74 1.85 12.36
N THR A 89 -6.01 0.79 13.12
CA THR A 89 -5.95 0.80 14.58
C THR A 89 -4.93 -0.21 15.04
N TYR A 90 -3.96 0.22 15.85
CA TYR A 90 -2.97 -0.70 16.41
C TYR A 90 -3.62 -1.62 17.44
N ASP A 91 -3.51 -2.92 17.23
CA ASP A 91 -3.89 -3.94 18.20
C ASP A 91 -2.66 -4.42 18.96
N ALA A 92 -2.64 -4.19 20.28
CA ALA A 92 -1.50 -4.53 21.12
C ALA A 92 -1.33 -6.04 21.34
N GLU A 93 -2.42 -6.82 21.26
CA GLU A 93 -2.39 -8.27 21.41
C GLU A 93 -1.83 -8.92 20.15
N LEU A 94 -2.29 -8.45 18.98
CA LEU A 94 -1.86 -8.95 17.68
C LEU A 94 -0.51 -8.35 17.22
N ARG A 95 -0.09 -7.24 17.83
CA ARG A 95 1.15 -6.50 17.53
C ARG A 95 1.23 -6.00 16.08
N HIS A 96 0.09 -5.69 15.49
CA HIS A 96 -0.01 -5.08 14.16
C HIS A 96 -1.26 -4.19 14.07
N GLY A 97 -1.33 -3.38 13.02
CA GLY A 97 -2.52 -2.62 12.65
C GLY A 97 -3.63 -3.52 12.14
N VAL A 98 -4.86 -3.24 12.54
CA VAL A 98 -6.08 -3.82 12.00
C VAL A 98 -6.78 -2.74 11.18
N ALA A 99 -7.14 -3.06 9.94
CA ALA A 99 -7.86 -2.15 9.08
C ALA A 99 -9.33 -2.02 9.53
N GLN A 100 -9.79 -0.78 9.66
CA GLN A 100 -11.18 -0.45 9.96
C GLN A 100 -12.05 -0.60 8.71
N PHE A 101 -13.29 -1.04 8.89
CA PHE A 101 -14.24 -1.14 7.78
C PHE A 101 -14.49 0.22 7.11
N ARG A 102 -14.56 0.21 5.77
CA ARG A 102 -14.75 1.39 4.93
C ARG A 102 -13.69 2.47 5.12
N SER A 103 -12.43 2.04 5.06
CA SER A 103 -11.26 2.90 5.11
C SER A 103 -10.29 2.61 3.97
N GLU A 104 -9.34 3.51 3.76
CA GLU A 104 -8.23 3.32 2.84
C GLU A 104 -7.43 2.06 3.16
N ALA A 105 -7.11 1.84 4.45
CA ALA A 105 -6.44 0.63 4.91
C ALA A 105 -7.19 -0.63 4.46
N SER A 106 -8.51 -0.69 4.67
CA SER A 106 -9.31 -1.87 4.29
C SER A 106 -9.34 -2.13 2.78
N LEU A 107 -9.29 -1.06 1.97
CA LEU A 107 -9.25 -1.22 0.52
C LEU A 107 -7.87 -1.68 0.03
N ILE A 108 -6.80 -1.26 0.69
CA ILE A 108 -5.43 -1.75 0.41
C ILE A 108 -5.30 -3.23 0.80
N GLU A 109 -5.89 -3.66 1.93
CA GLU A 109 -5.94 -5.09 2.29
C GLU A 109 -6.70 -5.91 1.25
N GLU A 110 -7.87 -5.43 0.82
CA GLU A 110 -8.66 -6.09 -0.21
C GLU A 110 -7.92 -6.16 -1.56
N PHE A 111 -7.17 -5.12 -1.92
CA PHE A 111 -6.27 -5.15 -3.08
C PHE A 111 -5.22 -6.24 -2.95
N GLY A 112 -4.63 -6.46 -1.76
CA GLY A 112 -3.71 -7.57 -1.54
C GLY A 112 -4.33 -8.92 -1.89
N GLU A 113 -5.57 -9.15 -1.48
CA GLU A 113 -6.28 -10.42 -1.71
C GLU A 113 -6.71 -10.62 -3.17
N LYS A 114 -7.29 -9.58 -3.77
CA LYS A 114 -8.01 -9.68 -5.06
C LYS A 114 -7.27 -9.05 -6.23
N GLY A 115 -6.19 -8.34 -5.97
CA GLY A 115 -5.42 -7.60 -6.96
C GLY A 115 -6.19 -6.43 -7.58
N TYR A 116 -5.81 -6.07 -8.80
CA TYR A 116 -6.34 -4.89 -9.49
C TYR A 116 -7.84 -4.91 -9.79
N ALA A 117 -8.49 -6.09 -9.73
CA ALA A 117 -9.93 -6.22 -9.92
C ALA A 117 -10.76 -5.40 -8.90
N VAL A 118 -10.18 -5.10 -7.73
CA VAL A 118 -10.80 -4.24 -6.70
C VAL A 118 -11.15 -2.86 -7.23
N PHE A 119 -10.39 -2.36 -8.20
CA PHE A 119 -10.49 -1.00 -8.73
C PHE A 119 -11.39 -0.89 -9.98
N GLU A 120 -11.82 -1.99 -10.58
CA GLU A 120 -12.58 -1.98 -11.86
C GLU A 120 -13.98 -1.33 -11.75
N ASN A 121 -14.52 -1.19 -10.53
CA ASN A 121 -15.86 -0.63 -10.28
C ASN A 121 -15.85 0.55 -9.30
N LEU A 122 -14.69 1.22 -9.11
CA LEU A 122 -14.56 2.39 -8.23
C LEU A 122 -14.69 3.68 -9.05
N GLY A 123 -15.38 4.69 -8.49
CA GLY A 123 -15.49 6.01 -9.11
C GLY A 123 -16.70 6.25 -10.03
N ASN A 124 -17.81 5.53 -9.84
CA ASN A 124 -19.14 5.89 -10.38
C ASN A 124 -19.92 6.80 -9.42
#